data_AF-A0A818Q3R6-F1
#
_entry.id   AF-A0A818Q3R6-F1
#
_cell.length_a   1.000
_cell.length_b   1.000
_cell.length_c   1.000
_cell.angle_alpha   90.00
_cell.angle_beta   90.00
_cell.angle_gamma   90.00
#
_symmetry.space_group_name_H-M   'P 1'
#
loop_
_entity.id
_entity.type
_entity.pdbx_description
1 polymer ?
#
loop_
_entity_poly.entity_id
_entity_poly.type
_entity_poly.pdbx_seq_one_letter_code
_entity_poly.pdbx_strand_id
1 'polypeptide(L)'
;MLERKDEFLHEMNEEKKRSNLAGILFSIVDILKQKNLTLIPGEHEEQVVRAAFKVDVNDCIADLGSRISRKKEIIPVLEAYFNSNS
;
A
#
# COMPACT_ATOMS: atom_id res chain seq x y z
N MET A 1 -17.12 6.08 -1.78
CA MET A 1 -16.06 5.40 -0.99
C MET A 1 -14.67 6.01 -1.19
N LEU A 2 -14.44 6.79 -2.26
CA LEU A 2 -13.16 7.47 -2.53
C LEU A 2 -13.19 9.01 -2.40
N GLU A 3 -14.28 9.58 -1.90
CA GLU A 3 -14.46 11.04 -1.77
C GLU A 3 -13.41 11.69 -0.85
N ARG A 4 -12.79 10.90 0.02
CA ARG A 4 -11.72 11.32 0.93
C ARG A 4 -10.33 10.83 0.51
N LYS A 5 -10.17 10.28 -0.71
CA LYS A 5 -8.87 9.75 -1.18
C LYS A 5 -7.79 10.82 -1.07
N ASP A 6 -8.06 12.01 -1.60
CA ASP A 6 -7.06 13.08 -1.64
C ASP A 6 -6.69 13.58 -0.25
N GLU A 7 -7.67 13.61 0.67
CA GLU A 7 -7.44 13.91 2.10
C GLU A 7 -6.53 12.85 2.74
N PHE A 8 -6.79 11.56 2.51
CA PHE A 8 -5.94 10.48 3.02
C PHE A 8 -4.54 10.51 2.40
N LEU A 9 -4.41 10.73 1.10
CA LEU A 9 -3.10 10.83 0.43
C LEU A 9 -2.30 12.02 0.97
N HIS A 10 -2.96 13.14 1.28
CA HIS A 10 -2.32 14.28 1.94
C HIS A 10 -1.81 13.91 3.33
N GLU A 11 -2.67 13.35 4.19
CA GLU A 11 -2.30 12.96 5.56
C GLU A 11 -1.22 11.86 5.59
N MET A 12 -1.25 10.92 4.64
CA MET A 12 -0.19 9.90 4.49
C MET A 12 1.16 10.55 4.17
N ASN A 13 1.18 11.55 3.29
CA ASN A 13 2.42 12.26 2.96
C ASN A 13 2.93 13.10 4.14
N GLU A 14 2.05 13.74 4.90
CA GLU A 14 2.42 14.49 6.10
C GLU A 14 2.90 13.56 7.23
N GLU A 15 2.25 12.41 7.44
CA GLU A 15 2.71 11.39 8.40
C GLU A 15 4.06 10.80 7.99
N LYS A 16 4.27 10.51 6.69
CA LYS A 16 5.55 10.01 6.18
C LYS A 16 6.70 10.95 6.52
N LYS A 17 6.51 12.26 6.32
CA LYS A 17 7.49 13.30 6.68
C LYS A 17 7.67 13.40 8.19
N ARG A 18 6.55 13.50 8.94
CA ARG A 18 6.55 13.68 10.40
C ARG A 18 7.27 12.55 11.12
N SER A 19 7.08 11.31 10.66
CA SER A 19 7.65 10.12 11.27
C SER A 19 8.93 9.63 10.58
N ASN A 20 9.45 10.41 9.62
CA ASN A 20 10.66 10.11 8.85
C ASN A 20 10.66 8.67 8.27
N LEU A 21 9.52 8.28 7.69
CA LEU A 21 9.33 6.93 7.13
C LEU A 21 9.84 6.88 5.68
N ALA A 22 10.51 5.79 5.33
CA ALA A 22 10.92 5.52 3.93
C ALA A 22 9.72 5.24 3.02
N GLY A 23 8.60 4.74 3.58
CA GLY A 23 7.36 4.53 2.84
C GLY A 23 6.17 4.27 3.77
N ILE A 24 4.97 4.52 3.28
CA ILE A 24 3.71 4.26 3.98
C ILE A 24 2.65 3.70 3.02
N LEU A 25 1.93 2.67 3.45
CA LEU A 25 0.82 2.06 2.70
C LEU A 25 -0.44 2.08 3.57
N PHE A 26 -1.59 2.37 2.97
CA PHE A 26 -2.88 2.39 3.68
C PHE A 26 -3.89 1.46 3.01
N SER A 27 -4.15 0.31 3.64
CA SER A 27 -5.06 -0.71 3.11
C SER A 27 -6.48 -0.56 3.65
N ILE A 28 -7.45 -0.42 2.75
CA ILE A 28 -8.89 -0.46 2.98
C ILE A 28 -9.38 -1.87 2.64
N VAL A 29 -9.79 -2.60 3.66
CA VAL A 29 -10.17 -4.02 3.52
C VAL A 29 -11.68 -4.18 3.69
N ASP A 30 -12.35 -4.62 2.64
CA ASP A 30 -13.72 -5.13 2.70
C ASP A 30 -13.66 -6.60 3.13
N ILE A 31 -13.98 -6.86 4.39
CA ILE A 31 -13.96 -8.21 4.98
C ILE A 31 -15.08 -9.11 4.45
N LEU A 32 -16.18 -8.53 3.95
CA LEU A 32 -17.31 -9.28 3.42
C LEU A 32 -17.01 -9.75 1.99
N LYS A 33 -16.39 -8.89 1.19
CA LYS A 33 -15.99 -9.20 -0.19
C LYS A 33 -14.57 -9.75 -0.30
N GLN A 34 -13.85 -9.84 0.82
CA GLN A 34 -12.43 -10.20 0.87
C GLN A 34 -11.61 -9.40 -0.14
N LYS A 35 -11.76 -8.07 -0.12
CA LYS A 35 -11.09 -7.18 -1.06
C LYS A 35 -10.22 -6.17 -0.34
N ASN A 36 -8.96 -6.06 -0.73
CA ASN A 36 -8.01 -5.09 -0.21
C ASN A 36 -7.64 -4.06 -1.29
N LEU A 37 -8.13 -2.83 -1.11
CA LEU A 37 -7.69 -1.67 -1.89
C LEU A 37 -6.68 -0.89 -1.06
N THR A 38 -5.47 -0.69 -1.58
CA THR A 38 -4.41 0.03 -0.87
C THR A 38 -4.11 1.36 -1.53
N LEU A 39 -4.14 2.45 -0.76
CA LEU A 39 -3.74 3.78 -1.21
C LEU A 39 -2.21 3.88 -1.23
N ILE A 40 -1.70 4.51 -2.29
CA ILE A 40 -0.30 4.66 -2.60
C ILE A 40 0.03 6.17 -2.67
N PRO A 41 0.82 6.72 -1.74
CA PRO A 41 0.99 8.17 -1.59
C PRO A 41 1.98 8.80 -2.58
N GLY A 42 2.78 7.98 -3.28
CA GLY A 42 3.79 8.48 -4.22
C GLY A 42 4.50 7.38 -5.00
N GLU A 43 5.42 7.80 -5.88
CA GLU A 43 6.10 6.94 -6.85
C GLU A 43 6.98 5.85 -6.21
N HIS A 44 7.60 6.14 -5.07
CA HIS A 44 8.45 5.17 -4.38
C HIS A 44 7.63 3.96 -3.91
N GLU A 45 6.52 4.21 -3.23
CA GLU A 45 5.61 3.18 -2.77
C GLU A 45 4.97 2.43 -3.96
N GLU A 46 4.64 3.14 -5.04
CA GLU A 46 4.14 2.52 -6.27
C GLU A 46 5.14 1.51 -6.86
N GLN A 47 6.41 1.88 -6.98
CA GLN A 47 7.45 0.98 -7.49
C GLN A 47 7.58 -0.27 -6.61
N VAL A 48 7.62 -0.09 -5.29
CA VAL A 48 7.68 -1.20 -4.33
C VAL A 48 6.47 -2.11 -4.48
N VAL A 49 5.25 -1.55 -4.51
CA VAL A 49 4.02 -2.35 -4.58
C VAL A 49 3.90 -3.11 -5.90
N ARG A 50 4.19 -2.46 -7.03
CA ARG A 50 4.21 -3.13 -8.35
C ARG A 50 5.22 -4.27 -8.37
N ALA A 51 6.42 -4.02 -7.87
CA ALA A 51 7.50 -5.02 -7.93
C ALA A 51 7.25 -6.20 -6.97
N ALA A 52 6.80 -5.93 -5.74
CA ALA A 52 6.60 -6.93 -4.71
C ALA A 52 5.31 -7.75 -4.91
N PHE A 53 4.20 -7.08 -5.22
CA PHE A 53 2.88 -7.75 -5.31
C PHE A 53 2.46 -8.12 -6.72
N LYS A 54 3.18 -7.65 -7.76
CA LYS A 54 2.85 -7.86 -9.19
C LYS A 54 1.44 -7.38 -9.52
N VAL A 55 1.06 -6.22 -8.97
CA VAL A 55 -0.22 -5.56 -9.17
C VAL A 55 -0.02 -4.23 -9.88
N ASP A 56 -1.07 -3.75 -10.55
CA ASP A 56 -1.09 -2.40 -11.07
C ASP A 56 -1.58 -1.41 -10.02
N VAL A 57 -1.02 -0.19 -10.10
CA VAL A 57 -1.50 0.98 -9.35
C VAL A 57 -2.20 1.89 -10.34
N ASN A 58 -3.46 2.20 -10.09
CA ASN A 58 -4.26 3.10 -10.92
C ASN A 58 -4.84 4.18 -10.02
N ASP A 59 -4.63 5.44 -10.39
CA ASP A 59 -5.15 6.59 -9.62
C ASP A 59 -4.78 6.54 -8.12
N CYS A 60 -3.52 6.22 -7.83
CA CYS A 60 -2.97 6.05 -6.48
C CYS A 60 -3.59 4.90 -5.67
N ILE A 61 -4.21 3.91 -6.33
CA ILE A 61 -4.83 2.75 -5.70
C ILE A 61 -4.25 1.46 -6.29
N ALA A 62 -3.81 0.56 -5.42
CA ALA A 62 -3.45 -0.81 -5.75
C ALA A 62 -4.57 -1.77 -5.30
N ASP A 63 -4.98 -2.70 -6.16
CA ASP A 63 -5.85 -3.80 -5.77
C ASP A 63 -4.99 -5.00 -5.33
N LEU A 64 -4.92 -5.25 -4.02
CA LEU A 64 -4.17 -6.37 -3.45
C LEU A 64 -5.02 -7.66 -3.37
N GLY A 65 -6.23 -7.66 -3.95
CA GLY A 65 -7.10 -8.82 -4.01
C GLY A 65 -7.53 -9.30 -2.62
N SER A 66 -7.42 -10.61 -2.38
CA SER A 66 -7.87 -11.25 -1.14
C SER A 66 -6.86 -11.23 0.01
N ARG A 67 -5.85 -10.36 -0.05
CA ARG A 67 -4.84 -10.23 1.02
C ARG A 67 -5.40 -9.40 2.18
N ILE A 68 -6.01 -10.07 3.16
CA ILE A 68 -6.69 -9.44 4.31
C ILE A 68 -5.73 -9.32 5.51
N SER A 69 -4.84 -10.29 5.69
CA SER A 69 -3.94 -10.39 6.84
C SER A 69 -2.61 -9.70 6.57
N ARG A 70 -2.41 -8.53 7.19
CA ARG A 70 -1.12 -7.82 7.13
C ARG A 70 0.06 -8.72 7.48
N LYS A 71 0.00 -9.44 8.60
CA LYS A 71 1.12 -10.26 9.11
C LYS A 71 1.43 -11.48 8.24
N LYS A 72 0.42 -12.11 7.64
CA LYS A 72 0.60 -13.36 6.89
C LYS A 72 0.79 -13.13 5.39
N GLU A 73 0.22 -12.08 4.83
CA GLU A 73 0.07 -11.92 3.38
C GLU A 73 0.76 -10.67 2.82
N ILE A 74 0.95 -9.63 3.63
CA ILE A 74 1.57 -8.36 3.18
C ILE A 74 3.04 -8.29 3.61
N ILE A 75 3.31 -8.46 4.90
CA ILE A 75 4.66 -8.31 5.46
C ILE A 75 5.67 -9.28 4.84
N PRO A 76 5.40 -10.60 4.71
CA PRO A 76 6.39 -11.52 4.16
C PRO A 76 6.78 -11.20 2.71
N VAL A 77 5.84 -10.67 1.91
CA VAL A 77 6.07 -10.28 0.52
C VAL A 77 6.99 -9.05 0.45
N LEU A 78 6.75 -8.05 1.31
CA LEU A 78 7.60 -6.87 1.40
C LEU A 78 9.00 -7.21 1.94
N GLU A 79 9.10 -8.03 2.99
CA GLU A 79 10.38 -8.49 3.53
C GLU A 79 11.19 -9.24 2.48
N ALA A 80 10.57 -10.16 1.73
CA ALA A 80 11.22 -10.86 0.64
C ALA A 80 11.72 -9.90 -0.45
N TYR A 81 10.92 -8.90 -0.82
CA TYR A 81 11.31 -7.88 -1.79
C TYR A 81 12.51 -7.07 -1.31
N PHE A 82 12.49 -6.54 -0.09
CA PHE A 82 13.58 -5.72 0.44
C PHE A 82 14.86 -6.52 0.65
N ASN A 83 14.76 -7.75 1.15
CA ASN A 83 15.93 -8.62 1.36
C ASN A 83 16.58 -9.08 0.04
N SER A 84 15.83 -9.09 -1.07
CA SER A 84 16.38 -9.47 -2.39
C SER A 84 16.97 -8.29 -3.17
N ASN A 85 16.70 -7.05 -2.73
CA ASN A 85 17.13 -5.80 -3.38
C ASN A 85 17.99 -4.92 -2.46
N SER A 86 18.48 -5.47 -1.33
CA SER A 86 19.46 -4.84 -0.42
C SER A 86 20.82 -5.50 -0.60
#